data_AF-A0A151WW56-F1
#
_entry.id   AF-A0A151WW56-F1
#
_cell.length_a   1.000
_cell.length_b   1.000
_cell.length_c   1.000
_cell.angle_alpha   90.00
_cell.angle_beta   90.00
_cell.angle_gamma   90.00
#
_symmetry.space_group_name_H-M   'P 1'
#
loop_
_entity.id
_entity.type
_entity.pdbx_description
1 polymer ?
#
loop_
_entity_poly.entity_id
_entity_poly.type
_entity_poly.pdbx_seq_one_letter_code
_entity_poly.pdbx_strand_id
1 'polypeptide(L)'
;MPISKFGLSLVVGGNVSYYQWSGSLRNYVRDNALCVVAADFDAKSRKIQRLALPVNEADAANNTCSRMIDMLPRLVSDYNARKHRTIGMRPIDVTSAIADRLLITVYNHIKIAAPARFKVGDSVCVSKFKTIFKKGYTSNWTTEVFKIIKVQQTNPVTYLLEDTRGKPIVGGFYEYELHRVANPDMYLVEKVLREKGNEVYVKWLGFDNSHNSWIHKDNVL
;
A
#
# COMPACT_ATOMS: atom_id res chain seq x y z
N MET A 1 -42.29 -9.91 23.91
CA MET A 1 -41.81 -8.97 22.87
C MET A 1 -41.28 -7.72 23.55
N PRO A 2 -39.98 -7.42 23.48
CA PRO A 2 -39.48 -6.07 23.77
C PRO A 2 -39.11 -5.34 22.49
N ILE A 3 -39.54 -4.08 22.40
CA ILE A 3 -39.25 -3.13 21.32
C ILE A 3 -38.15 -2.19 21.84
N SER A 4 -37.02 -2.10 21.13
CA SER A 4 -35.92 -1.18 21.44
C SER A 4 -36.31 0.26 21.10
N LYS A 5 -35.98 1.20 22.00
CA LYS A 5 -36.35 2.63 22.00
C LYS A 5 -35.76 3.46 20.85
N PHE A 6 -34.94 2.85 19.99
CA PHE A 6 -34.42 3.45 18.77
C PHE A 6 -34.96 2.61 17.62
N GLY A 7 -35.97 3.12 16.91
CA GLY A 7 -36.73 2.39 15.89
C GLY A 7 -35.89 1.90 14.72
N LEU A 8 -35.12 0.82 14.92
CA LEU A 8 -34.42 0.09 13.89
C LEU A 8 -34.96 -1.34 13.88
N SER A 9 -35.74 -1.63 12.84
CA SER A 9 -36.18 -2.98 12.51
C SER A 9 -34.95 -3.84 12.20
N LEU A 10 -34.74 -4.91 12.98
CA LEU A 10 -33.77 -5.96 12.67
C LEU A 10 -34.31 -6.75 11.46
N VAL A 11 -33.90 -6.36 10.25
CA VAL A 11 -34.03 -7.22 9.08
C VAL A 11 -32.91 -8.25 9.15
N VAL A 12 -33.32 -9.49 9.41
CA VAL A 12 -32.53 -10.70 9.32
C VAL A 12 -32.20 -10.99 7.85
N GLY A 13 -30.93 -11.27 7.56
CA GLY A 13 -30.52 -12.00 6.36
C GLY A 13 -30.19 -11.14 5.13
N GLY A 14 -28.89 -11.09 4.78
CA GLY A 14 -28.43 -10.56 3.50
C GLY A 14 -26.99 -10.05 3.56
N ASN A 15 -26.13 -10.58 2.71
CA ASN A 15 -24.72 -10.20 2.53
C ASN A 15 -24.53 -8.67 2.42
N VAL A 16 -24.11 -8.01 3.51
CA VAL A 16 -23.69 -6.60 3.46
C VAL A 16 -22.25 -6.56 2.98
N SER A 17 -22.12 -6.38 1.67
CA SER A 17 -20.88 -6.21 0.94
C SER A 17 -20.09 -4.97 1.41
N TYR A 18 -18.77 -5.12 1.48
CA TYR A 18 -17.76 -4.12 1.84
C TYR A 18 -17.93 -2.74 1.12
N TYR A 19 -18.66 -2.69 0.00
CA TYR A 19 -18.93 -1.48 -0.76
C TYR A 19 -19.98 -0.55 -0.15
N GLN A 20 -20.89 -1.05 0.70
CA GLN A 20 -22.01 -0.25 1.23
C GLN A 20 -21.55 0.76 2.31
N TRP A 21 -20.54 0.40 3.10
CA TRP A 21 -19.93 1.27 4.12
C TRP A 21 -19.13 2.44 3.50
N SER A 22 -18.60 2.23 2.30
CA SER A 22 -17.78 3.23 1.60
C SER A 22 -18.59 4.42 1.08
N GLY A 23 -19.90 4.26 0.84
CA GLY A 23 -20.79 5.33 0.39
C GLY A 23 -21.22 6.24 1.54
N SER A 24 -21.63 5.64 2.66
CA SER A 24 -22.08 6.37 3.86
C SER A 24 -20.97 7.26 4.44
N LEU A 25 -19.74 6.73 4.55
CA LEU A 25 -18.59 7.49 5.05
C LEU A 25 -18.18 8.62 4.09
N ARG A 26 -18.22 8.37 2.77
CA ARG A 26 -17.89 9.39 1.76
C ARG A 26 -18.89 10.53 1.74
N ASN A 27 -20.17 10.23 1.91
CA ASN A 27 -21.21 11.25 1.99
C ASN A 27 -21.04 12.07 3.27
N TYR A 28 -20.89 11.42 4.42
CA TYR A 28 -20.62 12.10 5.70
C TYR A 28 -19.41 13.04 5.63
N VAL A 29 -18.31 12.60 5.00
CA VAL A 29 -17.11 13.44 4.83
C VAL A 29 -17.39 14.65 3.94
N ARG A 30 -18.10 14.48 2.82
CA ARG A 30 -18.48 15.59 1.93
C ARG A 30 -19.43 16.57 2.62
N ASP A 31 -20.43 16.05 3.31
CA ASP A 31 -21.48 16.84 3.95
C ASP A 31 -20.94 17.68 5.11
N ASN A 32 -19.84 17.24 5.75
CA ASN A 32 -19.17 17.98 6.83
C ASN A 32 -17.95 18.79 6.34
N ALA A 33 -17.77 18.96 5.03
CA ALA A 33 -16.60 19.62 4.42
C ALA A 33 -15.25 19.08 4.92
N LEU A 34 -15.21 17.79 5.28
CA LEU A 34 -14.00 17.09 5.68
C LEU A 34 -13.27 16.56 4.44
N CYS A 35 -11.97 16.35 4.55
CA CYS A 35 -11.17 15.73 3.48
C CYS A 35 -10.71 14.33 3.89
N VAL A 36 -10.93 13.33 3.02
CA VAL A 36 -10.29 12.01 3.19
C VAL A 36 -8.88 12.10 2.64
N VAL A 37 -7.88 11.98 3.52
CA VAL A 37 -6.50 11.78 3.12
C VAL A 37 -6.20 10.28 3.21
N ALA A 38 -6.08 9.61 2.06
CA ALA A 38 -5.54 8.26 2.01
C ALA A 38 -4.08 8.32 2.46
N ALA A 39 -3.82 7.94 3.70
CA ALA A 39 -2.48 7.91 4.23
C ALA A 39 -1.94 6.49 4.08
N ASP A 40 -1.24 6.24 2.99
CA ASP A 40 -0.36 5.06 2.83
C ASP A 40 0.83 5.13 3.83
N PHE A 41 0.92 6.23 4.59
CA PHE A 41 1.95 6.51 5.57
C PHE A 41 1.66 5.90 6.95
N ASP A 42 2.39 4.83 7.21
CA ASP A 42 2.55 4.09 8.46
C ASP A 42 2.81 4.96 9.71
N ALA A 43 3.32 6.19 9.57
CA ALA A 43 3.61 7.07 10.72
C ALA A 43 2.36 7.49 11.53
N LYS A 44 1.22 7.73 10.89
CA LYS A 44 -0.04 8.05 11.60
C LYS A 44 -0.60 6.80 12.29
N SER A 45 -0.54 5.65 11.62
CA SER A 45 -0.95 4.35 12.17
C SER A 45 -0.10 3.97 13.39
N ARG A 46 1.22 4.14 13.33
CA ARG A 46 2.13 3.95 14.47
C ARG A 46 1.83 4.87 15.64
N LYS A 47 1.36 6.10 15.40
CA LYS A 47 0.96 7.02 16.49
C LYS A 47 -0.30 6.53 17.20
N ILE A 48 -1.27 6.02 16.44
CA ILE A 48 -2.48 5.38 16.98
C ILE A 48 -2.12 4.11 17.76
N GLN A 49 -1.27 3.25 17.21
CA GLN A 49 -0.81 2.01 17.86
C GLN A 49 0.04 2.27 19.11
N ARG A 50 0.85 3.33 19.15
CA ARG A 50 1.60 3.74 20.37
C ARG A 50 0.68 4.21 21.50
N LEU A 51 -0.47 4.80 21.17
CA LEU A 51 -1.48 5.18 22.15
C LEU A 51 -2.27 3.95 22.64
N ALA A 52 -2.49 2.99 21.74
CA ALA A 52 -3.18 1.73 22.00
C ALA A 52 -2.20 0.58 22.32
N LEU A 53 -1.14 0.83 23.09
CA LEU A 53 -0.25 -0.25 23.54
C LEU A 53 -1.09 -1.36 24.20
N PRO A 54 -0.83 -2.64 23.90
CA PRO A 54 -1.51 -3.73 24.60
C PRO A 54 -1.15 -3.58 26.07
N VAL A 55 -2.17 -3.33 26.91
CA VAL A 55 -2.01 -3.52 28.33
C VAL A 55 -1.71 -5.02 28.49
N ASN A 56 -0.52 -5.35 29.00
CA ASN A 56 -0.20 -6.73 29.36
C ASN A 56 -1.13 -7.10 30.54
N GLU A 57 -2.30 -7.63 30.24
CA GLU A 57 -3.21 -8.18 31.23
C GLU A 57 -3.12 -9.71 31.16
N ALA A 58 -2.58 -10.31 32.23
CA ALA A 58 -2.55 -11.76 32.41
C ALA A 58 -3.94 -12.36 32.73
N ASP A 59 -5.00 -11.54 32.77
CA ASP A 59 -6.31 -11.92 33.30
C ASP A 59 -7.40 -11.73 32.24
N ALA A 60 -7.31 -12.49 31.14
CA ALA A 60 -8.18 -12.38 29.96
C ALA A 60 -9.59 -13.02 30.11
N ALA A 61 -10.12 -13.10 31.32
CA ALA A 61 -11.46 -13.67 31.54
C ALA A 61 -12.30 -12.73 32.39
N ASN A 62 -13.16 -11.97 31.69
CA ASN A 62 -14.39 -11.37 32.21
C ASN A 62 -14.18 -10.08 33.03
N ASN A 63 -14.30 -8.90 32.36
CA ASN A 63 -14.77 -7.57 32.88
C ASN A 63 -14.08 -6.33 32.26
N THR A 64 -13.20 -6.47 31.28
CA THR A 64 -12.30 -5.37 30.84
C THR A 64 -12.86 -4.45 29.74
N CYS A 65 -13.81 -4.90 28.91
CA CYS A 65 -14.32 -4.10 27.78
C CYS A 65 -15.10 -2.84 28.21
N SER A 66 -15.97 -2.94 29.21
CA SER A 66 -16.73 -1.77 29.72
C SER A 66 -15.83 -0.76 30.43
N ARG A 67 -14.79 -1.24 31.14
CA ARG A 67 -13.81 -0.38 31.83
C ARG A 67 -12.95 0.43 30.86
N MET A 68 -12.71 -0.05 29.65
CA MET A 68 -11.97 0.71 28.64
C MET A 68 -12.71 1.99 28.24
N ILE A 69 -14.03 1.91 28.03
CA ILE A 69 -14.85 3.08 27.67
C ILE A 69 -14.76 4.15 28.77
N ASP A 70 -14.78 3.72 30.04
CA ASP A 70 -14.68 4.63 31.19
C ASP A 70 -13.28 5.23 31.38
N MET A 71 -12.22 4.53 30.93
CA MET A 71 -10.83 5.01 31.01
C MET A 71 -10.43 5.95 29.87
N LEU A 72 -11.13 5.93 28.73
CA LEU A 72 -10.82 6.76 27.56
C LEU A 72 -10.80 8.27 27.87
N PRO A 73 -11.79 8.86 28.57
CA PRO A 73 -11.77 10.29 28.88
C PRO A 73 -10.54 10.70 29.69
N ARG A 74 -10.16 9.86 30.67
CA ARG A 74 -8.97 10.09 31.50
C ARG A 74 -7.70 10.03 30.67
N LEU A 75 -7.54 9.02 29.81
CA LEU A 75 -6.35 8.85 28.97
C LEU A 75 -6.17 10.00 27.99
N VAL A 76 -7.26 10.47 27.35
CA VAL A 76 -7.24 11.61 26.43
C VAL A 76 -6.83 12.88 27.18
N SER A 77 -7.39 13.12 28.37
CA SER A 77 -7.04 14.27 29.22
C SER A 77 -5.55 14.25 29.58
N ASP A 78 -5.06 13.12 30.10
CA ASP A 78 -3.66 12.97 30.52
C ASP A 78 -2.69 13.14 29.34
N TYR A 79 -3.03 12.62 28.16
CA TYR A 79 -2.21 12.76 26.96
C TYR A 79 -2.11 14.21 26.47
N ASN A 80 -3.25 14.92 26.47
CA ASN A 80 -3.34 16.30 26.01
C ASN A 80 -2.74 17.31 27.00
N ALA A 81 -2.75 16.98 28.29
CA ALA A 81 -2.15 17.79 29.36
C ALA A 81 -0.65 17.52 29.57
N ARG A 82 -0.09 16.43 29.02
CA ARG A 82 1.34 16.13 29.15
C ARG A 82 2.17 16.92 28.13
N LYS A 83 3.29 17.47 28.57
CA LYS A 83 4.29 18.06 27.66
C LYS A 83 4.96 16.97 26.82
N HIS A 84 4.88 17.05 25.50
CA HIS A 84 5.51 16.06 24.61
C HIS A 84 6.89 16.52 24.19
N ARG A 85 7.88 15.62 24.24
CA ARG A 85 9.30 15.90 23.93
C ARG A 85 9.49 16.50 22.52
N THR A 86 8.78 15.97 21.51
CA THR A 86 8.96 16.38 20.11
C THR A 86 8.54 17.82 19.85
N ILE A 87 7.40 18.25 20.41
CA ILE A 87 6.86 19.61 20.22
C ILE A 87 7.31 20.58 21.32
N GLY A 88 7.82 20.06 22.45
CA GLY A 88 8.24 20.87 23.59
C GLY A 88 7.10 21.57 24.32
N MET A 89 5.83 21.20 24.07
CA MET A 89 4.64 21.76 24.72
C MET A 89 3.53 20.71 24.91
N ARG A 90 2.44 21.09 25.57
CA ARG A 90 1.26 20.24 25.73
C ARG A 90 0.41 20.32 24.46
N PRO A 91 -0.15 19.21 23.94
CA PRO A 91 -1.03 19.25 22.78
C PRO A 91 -2.22 20.22 22.94
N ILE A 92 -2.75 20.36 24.15
CA ILE A 92 -3.88 21.27 24.42
C ILE A 92 -3.53 22.75 24.26
N ASP A 93 -2.25 23.13 24.38
CA ASP A 93 -1.80 24.52 24.26
C ASP A 93 -1.44 24.91 22.82
N VAL A 94 -1.57 24.00 21.85
CA VAL A 94 -1.19 24.24 20.45
C VAL A 94 -2.27 25.10 19.77
N THR A 95 -1.93 26.35 19.46
CA THR A 95 -2.78 27.24 18.65
C THR A 95 -2.37 27.21 17.17
N SER A 96 -3.27 27.60 16.27
CA SER A 96 -3.00 27.66 14.82
C SER A 96 -1.79 28.55 14.49
N ALA A 97 -1.59 29.65 15.23
CA ALA A 97 -0.48 30.56 15.02
C ALA A 97 0.89 29.95 15.39
N ILE A 98 0.91 29.00 16.32
CA ILE A 98 2.14 28.32 16.77
C ILE A 98 2.37 27.03 15.98
N ALA A 99 1.31 26.42 15.45
CA ALA A 99 1.34 25.15 14.74
C ALA A 99 2.35 25.15 13.58
N ASP A 100 2.35 26.19 12.73
CA ASP A 100 3.25 26.28 11.58
C ASP A 100 4.73 26.28 12.01
N ARG A 101 5.06 27.05 13.06
CA ARG A 101 6.41 27.09 13.63
C ARG A 101 6.83 25.72 14.16
N LEU A 102 5.92 25.02 14.83
CA LEU A 102 6.19 23.68 15.34
C LEU A 102 6.38 22.67 14.21
N LEU A 103 5.57 22.72 13.15
CA LEU A 103 5.71 21.83 12.01
C LEU A 103 7.07 22.02 11.32
N ILE A 104 7.48 23.26 11.08
CA ILE A 104 8.81 23.56 10.53
C ILE A 104 9.87 22.95 11.44
N THR A 105 9.82 23.23 12.75
CA THR A 105 10.82 22.72 13.71
C THR A 105 10.87 21.19 13.76
N VAL A 106 9.72 20.51 13.83
CA VAL A 106 9.64 19.05 13.95
C VAL A 106 10.07 18.36 12.66
N TYR A 107 9.76 18.94 11.50
CA TYR A 107 10.03 18.32 10.21
C TYR A 107 11.22 18.93 9.45
N ASN A 108 12.09 19.71 10.12
CA ASN A 108 13.29 20.31 9.52
C ASN A 108 14.47 19.32 9.30
N HIS A 109 14.22 18.01 9.29
CA HIS A 109 15.29 17.07 9.05
C HIS A 109 15.68 17.12 7.57
N ILE A 110 16.98 17.29 7.31
CA ILE A 110 17.52 17.26 5.95
C ILE A 110 17.22 15.87 5.37
N LYS A 111 16.39 15.86 4.33
CA LYS A 111 15.99 14.65 3.62
C LYS A 111 17.10 14.27 2.64
N ILE A 112 18.11 13.54 3.13
CA ILE A 112 19.16 12.98 2.27
C ILE A 112 18.57 11.76 1.58
N ALA A 113 18.43 11.83 0.25
CA ALA A 113 18.05 10.67 -0.55
C ALA A 113 19.19 9.65 -0.52
N ALA A 114 18.84 8.38 -0.29
CA ALA A 114 19.79 7.28 -0.44
C ALA A 114 20.33 7.23 -1.88
N PRO A 115 21.55 6.73 -2.10
CA PRO A 115 22.05 6.53 -3.45
C PRO A 115 21.16 5.54 -4.20
N ALA A 116 20.95 5.79 -5.50
CA ALA A 116 20.19 4.90 -6.36
C ALA A 116 20.93 3.57 -6.56
N ARG A 117 20.24 2.45 -6.36
CA ARG A 117 20.80 1.11 -6.61
C ARG A 117 20.84 0.74 -8.07
N PHE A 118 19.82 1.15 -8.83
CA PHE A 118 19.72 0.83 -10.25
C PHE A 118 20.18 2.00 -11.11
N LYS A 119 20.65 1.70 -12.32
CA LYS A 119 21.12 2.68 -13.30
C LYS A 119 20.18 2.73 -14.49
N VAL A 120 20.27 3.83 -15.23
CA VAL A 120 19.59 3.95 -16.52
C VAL A 120 20.08 2.83 -17.44
N GLY A 121 19.13 2.14 -18.07
CA GLY A 121 19.38 1.01 -18.96
C GLY A 121 19.35 -0.37 -18.29
N ASP A 122 19.29 -0.47 -16.97
CA ASP A 122 19.12 -1.76 -16.30
C ASP A 122 17.74 -2.37 -16.62
N SER A 123 17.74 -3.69 -16.88
CA SER A 123 16.52 -4.49 -17.05
C SER A 123 15.99 -4.95 -15.69
N VAL A 124 14.70 -4.66 -15.44
CA VAL A 124 14.04 -4.91 -14.16
C VAL A 124 12.64 -5.51 -14.33
N CYS A 125 12.23 -6.36 -13.40
CA CYS A 125 10.83 -6.76 -13.22
C CYS A 125 10.19 -5.96 -12.09
N VAL A 126 8.87 -5.78 -12.16
CA VAL A 126 8.08 -5.03 -11.17
C VAL A 126 7.41 -6.00 -10.20
N SER A 127 7.26 -5.60 -8.95
CA SER A 127 6.56 -6.40 -7.94
C SER A 127 5.06 -6.45 -8.25
N LYS A 128 4.46 -7.63 -8.15
CA LYS A 128 3.02 -7.83 -8.29
C LYS A 128 2.32 -7.35 -7.02
N PHE A 129 1.25 -6.57 -7.19
CA PHE A 129 0.33 -6.26 -6.11
C PHE A 129 -0.22 -7.57 -5.50
N LYS A 130 -0.11 -7.70 -4.18
CA LYS A 130 -0.61 -8.87 -3.44
C LYS A 130 -1.96 -8.54 -2.81
N THR A 131 -2.96 -9.35 -3.11
CA THR A 131 -4.20 -9.37 -2.33
C THR A 131 -4.02 -10.20 -1.06
N ILE A 132 -4.85 -9.95 -0.04
CA ILE A 132 -4.78 -10.58 1.29
C ILE A 132 -4.77 -12.11 1.21
N PHE A 133 -5.45 -12.68 0.21
CA PHE A 133 -5.60 -14.13 0.03
C PHE A 133 -4.66 -14.72 -1.04
N LYS A 134 -3.59 -14.02 -1.42
CA LYS A 134 -2.66 -14.53 -2.43
C LYS A 134 -1.81 -15.67 -1.86
N LYS A 135 -1.76 -16.77 -2.60
CA LYS A 135 -1.01 -17.98 -2.21
C LYS A 135 0.50 -17.70 -2.18
N GLY A 136 1.17 -18.11 -1.09
CA GLY A 136 2.59 -17.82 -0.86
C GLY A 136 3.56 -18.38 -1.91
N TYR A 137 3.18 -19.45 -2.61
CA TYR A 137 4.02 -20.08 -3.65
C TYR A 137 3.95 -19.38 -5.02
N THR A 138 3.06 -18.41 -5.21
CA THR A 138 3.00 -17.67 -6.49
C THR A 138 4.10 -16.61 -6.55
N SER A 139 4.73 -16.46 -7.71
CA SER A 139 5.80 -15.47 -7.91
C SER A 139 5.33 -14.05 -7.57
N ASN A 140 6.22 -13.31 -6.90
CA ASN A 140 5.99 -11.94 -6.47
C ASN A 140 6.35 -10.91 -7.55
N TRP A 141 6.95 -11.33 -8.66
CA TRP A 141 7.43 -10.46 -9.72
C TRP A 141 6.58 -10.63 -11.00
N THR A 142 6.49 -9.57 -11.79
CA THR A 142 5.93 -9.61 -13.15
C THR A 142 6.80 -10.49 -14.04
N THR A 143 6.18 -11.14 -15.03
CA THR A 143 6.93 -11.87 -16.06
C THR A 143 7.50 -10.91 -17.10
N GLU A 144 6.86 -9.76 -17.27
CA GLU A 144 7.31 -8.68 -18.14
C GLU A 144 8.56 -8.00 -17.57
N VAL A 145 9.50 -7.73 -18.48
CA VAL A 145 10.77 -7.09 -18.21
C VAL A 145 10.71 -5.66 -18.74
N PHE A 146 11.09 -4.73 -17.89
CA PHE A 146 11.09 -3.30 -18.18
C PHE A 146 12.51 -2.76 -18.13
N LYS A 147 12.71 -1.61 -18.76
CA LYS A 147 14.00 -0.93 -18.77
C LYS A 147 13.90 0.41 -18.06
N ILE A 148 14.92 0.74 -17.27
CA ILE A 148 14.94 2.03 -16.56
C ILE A 148 15.35 3.14 -17.53
N ILE A 149 14.45 4.11 -17.75
CA ILE A 149 14.74 5.28 -18.61
C ILE A 149 15.38 6.42 -17.82
N LYS A 150 14.98 6.59 -16.56
CA LYS A 150 15.39 7.73 -15.75
C LYS A 150 15.35 7.39 -14.27
N VAL A 151 16.40 7.76 -13.57
CA VAL A 151 16.47 7.74 -12.12
C VAL A 151 16.11 9.14 -11.61
N GLN A 152 15.11 9.23 -10.74
CA GLN A 152 14.70 10.47 -10.09
C GLN A 152 15.22 10.50 -8.66
N GLN A 153 15.99 11.54 -8.33
CA GLN A 153 16.62 11.71 -7.01
C GLN A 153 15.65 12.30 -5.98
N THR A 154 14.46 11.73 -5.88
CA THR A 154 13.48 12.02 -4.82
C THR A 154 13.88 11.33 -3.51
N ASN A 155 13.19 11.61 -2.41
CA ASN A 155 13.36 10.87 -1.15
C ASN A 155 12.06 10.12 -0.78
N PRO A 156 11.99 8.78 -0.95
CA PRO A 156 13.05 7.89 -1.48
C PRO A 156 13.21 8.01 -3.01
N VAL A 157 14.30 7.45 -3.56
CA VAL A 157 14.59 7.45 -5.00
C VAL A 157 13.49 6.72 -5.76
N THR A 158 13.03 7.32 -6.86
CA THR A 158 12.06 6.71 -7.77
C THR A 158 12.63 6.52 -9.16
N TYR A 159 12.07 5.56 -9.90
CA TYR A 159 12.52 5.17 -11.23
C TYR A 159 11.39 5.26 -12.22
N LEU A 160 11.67 5.82 -13.40
CA LEU A 160 10.77 5.73 -14.54
C LEU A 160 11.18 4.55 -15.42
N LEU A 161 10.18 3.82 -15.90
CA LEU A 161 10.34 2.60 -16.67
C LEU A 161 9.77 2.76 -18.08
N GLU A 162 10.34 2.01 -19.02
CA GLU A 162 9.76 1.73 -20.34
C GLU A 162 9.56 0.24 -20.53
N ASP A 163 8.53 -0.10 -21.29
CA ASP A 163 8.31 -1.45 -21.83
C ASP A 163 9.29 -1.74 -22.98
N THR A 164 9.49 -3.02 -23.27
CA THR A 164 10.18 -3.59 -24.44
C THR A 164 9.81 -2.92 -25.77
N ARG A 165 8.57 -2.43 -25.91
CA ARG A 165 8.09 -1.68 -27.09
C ARG A 165 8.48 -0.20 -27.10
N GLY A 166 9.30 0.25 -26.15
CA GLY A 166 9.74 1.65 -26.01
C GLY A 166 8.65 2.60 -25.49
N LYS A 167 7.57 2.07 -24.90
CA LYS A 167 6.49 2.88 -24.34
C LYS A 167 6.79 3.17 -22.85
N PRO A 168 6.83 4.45 -22.43
CA PRO A 168 7.04 4.77 -21.03
C PRO A 168 5.82 4.38 -20.20
N ILE A 169 6.08 3.84 -19.01
CA ILE A 169 5.03 3.47 -18.06
C ILE A 169 4.67 4.69 -17.22
N VAL A 170 3.37 4.88 -17.01
CA VAL A 170 2.85 5.98 -16.19
C VAL A 170 3.14 5.69 -14.73
N GLY A 171 3.88 6.59 -14.08
CA GLY A 171 4.20 6.53 -12.66
C GLY A 171 5.70 6.35 -12.39
N GLY A 172 6.10 6.68 -11.17
CA GLY A 172 7.44 6.40 -10.65
C GLY A 172 7.41 5.19 -9.73
N PHE A 173 8.37 4.30 -9.90
CA PHE A 173 8.49 3.08 -9.10
C PHE A 173 9.54 3.25 -8.02
N TYR A 174 9.28 2.67 -6.85
CA TYR A 174 10.27 2.63 -5.78
C TYR A 174 11.25 1.48 -5.97
N GLU A 175 12.42 1.62 -5.35
CA GLU A 175 13.47 0.61 -5.41
C GLU A 175 13.01 -0.79 -4.99
N TYR A 176 12.22 -0.91 -3.92
CA TYR A 176 11.75 -2.20 -3.40
C TYR A 176 10.69 -2.86 -4.30
N GLU A 177 10.13 -2.09 -5.23
CA GLU A 177 9.16 -2.59 -6.22
C GLU A 177 9.86 -3.16 -7.45
N LEU A 178 11.20 -3.06 -7.54
CA LEU A 178 11.98 -3.47 -8.68
C LEU A 178 12.93 -4.61 -8.35
N HIS A 179 13.10 -5.51 -9.30
CA HIS A 179 14.08 -6.59 -9.23
C HIS A 179 14.92 -6.63 -10.50
N ARG A 180 16.24 -6.68 -10.37
CA ARG A 180 17.13 -6.79 -11.53
C ARG A 180 16.98 -8.15 -12.19
N VAL A 181 16.86 -8.16 -13.51
CA VAL A 181 16.76 -9.37 -14.31
C VAL A 181 18.15 -9.73 -14.86
N ALA A 182 18.59 -10.97 -14.64
CA ALA A 182 19.87 -11.46 -15.18
C ALA A 182 19.79 -11.75 -16.68
N ASN A 183 18.72 -12.41 -17.12
CA ASN A 183 18.50 -12.84 -18.51
C ASN A 183 17.21 -12.20 -19.05
N PRO A 184 17.28 -11.00 -19.67
CA PRO A 184 16.10 -10.29 -20.15
C PRO A 184 15.44 -10.95 -21.37
N ASP A 185 16.15 -11.82 -22.09
CA ASP A 185 15.67 -12.46 -23.32
C ASP A 185 14.92 -13.80 -23.07
N MET A 186 14.80 -14.22 -21.81
CA MET A 186 14.19 -15.49 -21.44
C MET A 186 12.73 -15.29 -21.00
N TYR A 187 11.80 -15.84 -21.77
CA TYR A 187 10.37 -15.76 -21.51
C TYR A 187 9.78 -17.14 -21.23
N LEU A 188 8.85 -17.19 -20.26
CA LEU A 188 8.16 -18.42 -19.90
C LEU A 188 7.00 -18.70 -20.86
N VAL A 189 6.89 -19.95 -21.30
CA VAL A 189 5.78 -20.41 -22.13
C VAL A 189 4.56 -20.74 -21.25
N GLU A 190 3.40 -20.17 -21.56
CA GLU A 190 2.13 -20.56 -20.92
C GLU A 190 1.57 -21.82 -21.59
N LYS A 191 1.48 -21.80 -22.92
CA LYS A 191 0.85 -22.86 -23.68
C LYS A 191 1.30 -22.84 -25.14
N VAL A 192 1.55 -24.02 -25.71
CA VAL A 192 1.69 -24.21 -27.16
C VAL A 192 0.29 -24.28 -27.78
N LEU A 193 0.02 -23.41 -28.75
CA LEU A 193 -1.28 -23.27 -29.39
C LEU A 193 -1.39 -24.08 -30.68
N ARG A 194 -0.32 -24.11 -31.49
CA ARG A 194 -0.25 -24.83 -32.77
C ARG A 194 1.17 -25.31 -33.01
N GLU A 195 1.30 -26.38 -33.79
CA GLU A 195 2.58 -26.85 -34.30
C GLU A 195 2.54 -26.94 -35.82
N LYS A 196 3.65 -26.57 -36.46
CA LYS A 196 3.81 -26.69 -37.91
C LYS A 196 5.27 -27.05 -38.22
N GLY A 197 5.52 -28.32 -38.54
CA GLY A 197 6.88 -28.80 -38.81
C GLY A 197 7.81 -28.60 -37.61
N ASN A 198 8.87 -27.81 -37.81
CA ASN A 198 9.86 -27.45 -36.79
C ASN A 198 9.55 -26.16 -36.01
N GLU A 199 8.42 -25.51 -36.28
CA GLU A 199 7.99 -24.32 -35.57
C GLU A 199 6.78 -24.60 -34.68
N VAL A 200 6.72 -23.91 -33.53
CA VAL A 200 5.62 -23.97 -32.59
C VAL A 200 5.09 -22.56 -32.34
N TYR A 201 3.77 -22.40 -32.38
CA TYR A 201 3.09 -21.14 -32.09
C TYR A 201 2.74 -21.10 -30.61
N VAL A 202 3.28 -20.13 -29.89
CA VAL A 202 3.31 -20.14 -28.44
C VAL A 202 2.58 -18.93 -27.86
N LYS A 203 1.84 -19.20 -26.77
CA LYS A 203 1.33 -18.19 -25.86
C LYS A 203 2.31 -18.00 -24.71
N TRP A 204 2.81 -16.77 -24.54
CA TRP A 204 3.75 -16.41 -23.49
C TRP A 204 3.05 -16.13 -22.16
N LEU A 205 3.67 -16.57 -21.05
CA LEU A 205 3.09 -16.47 -19.72
C LEU A 205 3.01 -15.02 -19.24
N GLY A 206 1.79 -14.56 -19.00
CA GLY A 206 1.55 -13.21 -18.47
C GLY A 206 1.50 -12.11 -19.54
N PHE A 207 1.57 -12.48 -20.82
CA PHE A 207 1.37 -11.56 -21.94
C PHE A 207 -0.02 -11.75 -22.56
N ASP A 208 -0.51 -10.71 -23.23
CA ASP A 208 -1.73 -10.79 -24.03
C ASP A 208 -1.48 -11.49 -25.37
N ASN A 209 -2.56 -11.87 -26.05
CA ASN A 209 -2.48 -12.62 -27.30
C ASN A 209 -1.75 -11.87 -28.44
N SER A 210 -1.53 -10.56 -28.33
CA SER A 210 -0.75 -9.81 -29.33
C SER A 210 0.73 -10.16 -29.34
N HIS A 211 1.24 -10.75 -28.25
CA HIS A 211 2.64 -11.17 -28.16
C HIS A 211 2.88 -12.61 -28.64
N ASN A 212 1.82 -13.34 -29.01
CA ASN A 212 1.96 -14.73 -29.46
C ASN A 212 2.81 -14.78 -30.73
N SER A 213 3.77 -15.70 -30.76
CA SER A 213 4.75 -15.79 -31.85
C SER A 213 5.10 -17.25 -32.18
N TRP A 214 5.59 -17.45 -33.40
CA TRP A 214 6.18 -18.71 -33.82
C TRP A 214 7.64 -18.74 -33.37
N ILE A 215 8.05 -19.85 -32.75
CA ILE A 215 9.42 -20.11 -32.35
C ILE A 215 9.87 -21.47 -32.89
N HIS A 216 11.16 -21.61 -33.17
CA HIS A 216 11.74 -22.89 -33.55
C HIS A 216 11.76 -23.85 -32.34
N LYS A 217 11.53 -25.14 -32.58
CA LYS A 217 11.51 -26.17 -31.51
C LYS A 217 12.79 -26.19 -30.69
N ASP A 218 13.93 -25.91 -31.30
CA ASP A 218 15.24 -25.90 -30.63
C ASP A 218 15.42 -24.74 -29.64
N ASN A 219 14.59 -23.69 -29.73
CA ASN A 219 14.62 -22.54 -28.81
C ASN A 219 13.74 -22.76 -27.58
N VAL A 220 13.01 -23.87 -27.52
CA VAL A 220 12.23 -24.27 -26.34
C VAL A 220 13.15 -25.08 -25.43
N LEU A 221 13.56 -24.47 -24.32
CA LEU A 221 14.31 -25.12 -23.23
C LEU A 221 13.38 -25.90 -22.30
#